data_AF-A0A3Q1ERA9-F1
#
_entry.id   AF-A0A3Q1ERA9-F1
#
_cell.length_a   1.000
_cell.length_b   1.000
_cell.length_c   1.000
_cell.angle_alpha   90.00
_cell.angle_beta   90.00
_cell.angle_gamma   90.00
#
_symmetry.space_group_name_H-M   'P 1'
#
loop_
_entity.id
_entity.type
_entity.pdbx_description
1 polymer ?
#
loop_
_entity_poly.entity_id
_entity_poly.type
_entity_poly.pdbx_seq_one_letter_code
_entity_poly.pdbx_strand_id
1 'polypeptide(L)'
;RCHHSFLKFWLHSQFWMTFVQDGVDGKQARRTNSSTPLGELFDHGLDSWACIFFVATVYSIFGRGESGVGVVTLYYILWVVLFSFILSHWEKYNTGILFLPWGYDISQVTISLVYLVTSVVGVEKWYQPVLWHLLYRDLFTFMIIACSFTVTLPMSLYNVLKAHRSNTLKHSSLYEAFLPFLSPFLLFIVSTAWVVFSPSNILEQQPRIFYLMVGTAFANVTCKLIVCQMSNTRCQPLSWLLLPMAAVVLFAVTGIVASETQLLYLWTAAVILAHIHYGVSVVRAHTLRPSEFPFIQRKRHCVRRREEVYAGV
;
A
#
# COMPACT_ATOMS: atom_id res chain seq x y z
N ARG A 1 -20.15 -27.31 7.44
CA ARG A 1 -19.70 -26.33 8.46
C ARG A 1 -18.22 -26.51 8.84
N CYS A 2 -17.73 -27.70 9.24
CA CYS A 2 -16.32 -27.91 9.63
C CYS A 2 -15.26 -27.40 8.63
N HIS A 3 -15.38 -27.69 7.33
CA HIS A 3 -14.40 -27.23 6.33
C HIS A 3 -14.32 -25.70 6.19
N HIS A 4 -15.44 -25.00 6.34
CA HIS A 4 -15.46 -23.53 6.23
C HIS A 4 -14.89 -22.85 7.47
N SER A 5 -15.11 -23.40 8.67
CA SER A 5 -14.51 -22.87 9.91
C SER A 5 -13.00 -23.12 9.94
N PHE A 6 -12.54 -24.29 9.50
CA PHE A 6 -11.11 -24.59 9.39
C PHE A 6 -10.39 -23.63 8.43
N LEU A 7 -10.96 -23.37 7.25
CA LEU A 7 -10.38 -22.44 6.28
C LEU A 7 -10.24 -21.01 6.86
N LYS A 8 -11.24 -20.55 7.61
CA LYS A 8 -11.23 -19.21 8.24
C LYS A 8 -10.22 -19.11 9.37
N PHE A 9 -10.11 -20.16 10.19
CA PHE A 9 -9.08 -20.24 11.22
C PHE A 9 -7.67 -20.26 10.60
N TRP A 10 -7.51 -20.99 9.50
CA TRP A 10 -6.25 -21.02 8.76
C TRP A 10 -5.89 -19.65 8.18
N LEU A 11 -6.85 -18.95 7.54
CA LEU A 11 -6.64 -17.57 7.05
C LEU A 11 -6.28 -16.59 8.17
N HIS A 12 -6.97 -16.68 9.32
CA HIS A 12 -6.61 -15.91 10.53
C HIS A 12 -5.15 -16.17 10.93
N SER A 13 -4.76 -17.44 11.04
CA SER A 13 -3.42 -17.82 11.49
C SER A 13 -2.33 -17.31 10.55
N GLN A 14 -2.55 -17.36 9.23
CA GLN A 14 -1.62 -16.82 8.24
C GLN A 14 -1.48 -15.32 8.37
N PHE A 15 -2.61 -14.60 8.38
CA PHE A 15 -2.64 -13.15 8.50
C PHE A 15 -1.96 -12.67 9.79
N TRP A 16 -2.23 -13.34 10.92
CA TRP A 16 -1.60 -13.01 12.19
C TRP A 16 -0.09 -13.23 12.15
N MET A 17 0.37 -14.36 11.60
CA MET A 17 1.79 -14.65 11.46
C MET A 17 2.50 -13.61 10.58
N THR A 18 1.90 -13.21 9.46
CA THR A 18 2.50 -12.19 8.58
C THR A 18 2.56 -10.82 9.27
N PHE A 19 1.50 -10.43 9.98
CA PHE A 19 1.48 -9.17 10.73
C PHE A 19 2.53 -9.14 11.85
N VAL A 20 2.67 -10.25 12.58
CA VAL A 20 3.70 -10.34 13.63
C VAL A 20 5.10 -10.31 13.02
N GLN A 21 5.34 -10.99 11.90
CA GLN A 21 6.63 -11.00 11.20
C GLN A 21 7.04 -9.60 10.74
N ASP A 22 6.10 -8.86 10.15
CA ASP A 22 6.27 -7.45 9.77
C ASP A 22 6.61 -6.57 11.00
N GLY A 23 5.88 -6.73 12.11
CA GLY A 23 6.16 -5.94 13.32
C GLY A 23 7.48 -6.26 14.05
N VAL A 24 8.13 -7.39 13.76
CA VAL A 24 9.37 -7.81 14.43
C VAL A 24 10.63 -7.65 13.60
N ASP A 25 10.54 -7.61 12.27
CA ASP A 25 11.73 -7.65 11.40
C ASP A 25 12.65 -6.43 11.61
N GLY A 26 12.10 -5.21 11.65
CA GLY A 26 12.83 -3.97 11.86
C GLY A 26 13.34 -3.86 13.30
N LYS A 27 12.57 -4.37 14.28
CA LYS A 27 13.00 -4.43 15.68
C LYS A 27 14.20 -5.36 15.83
N GLN A 28 14.14 -6.54 15.20
CA GLN A 28 15.21 -7.50 15.22
C GLN A 28 16.45 -6.95 14.50
N ALA A 29 16.28 -6.38 13.32
CA ALA A 29 17.39 -5.79 12.55
C ALA A 29 18.13 -4.68 13.32
N ARG A 30 17.42 -3.87 14.12
CA ARG A 30 18.04 -2.89 15.01
C ARG A 30 18.79 -3.54 16.17
N ARG A 31 18.23 -4.59 16.78
CA ARG A 31 18.88 -5.32 17.87
C ARG A 31 20.17 -6.01 17.42
N THR A 32 20.20 -6.53 16.21
CA THR A 32 21.36 -7.25 15.64
C THR A 32 22.30 -6.36 14.85
N ASN A 33 22.09 -5.03 14.84
CA ASN A 33 22.86 -4.08 14.03
C ASN A 33 22.93 -4.45 12.53
N SER A 34 21.89 -5.08 12.01
CA SER A 34 21.79 -5.55 10.62
C SER A 34 20.78 -4.74 9.78
N SER A 35 20.39 -3.56 10.24
CA SER A 35 19.49 -2.66 9.48
C SER A 35 20.13 -2.23 8.16
N THR A 36 19.49 -2.59 7.05
CA THR A 36 19.91 -2.17 5.72
C THR A 36 18.79 -1.44 5.00
N PRO A 37 19.12 -0.57 4.04
CA PRO A 37 18.10 0.08 3.24
C PRO A 37 17.37 -0.85 2.28
N LEU A 38 18.00 -1.96 1.89
CA LEU A 38 17.32 -3.02 1.15
C LEU A 38 16.27 -3.69 2.04
N GLY A 39 16.58 -3.94 3.32
CA GLY A 39 15.60 -4.42 4.30
C GLY A 39 14.41 -3.47 4.42
N GLU A 40 14.66 -2.16 4.52
CA GLU A 40 13.62 -1.13 4.57
C GLU A 40 12.78 -1.04 3.29
N LEU A 41 13.35 -1.37 2.13
CA LEU A 41 12.60 -1.53 0.87
C LEU A 41 11.73 -2.79 0.88
N PHE A 42 12.21 -3.89 1.45
CA PHE A 42 11.44 -5.13 1.50
C PHE A 42 10.26 -5.03 2.46
N ASP A 43 10.47 -4.50 3.67
CA ASP A 43 9.45 -4.19 4.67
C ASP A 43 8.32 -3.35 4.02
N HIS A 44 8.60 -2.07 3.73
CA HIS A 44 7.57 -1.16 3.24
C HIS A 44 7.13 -1.43 1.79
N GLY A 45 7.99 -2.02 0.97
CA GLY A 45 7.66 -2.37 -0.41
C GLY A 45 6.63 -3.51 -0.46
N LEU A 46 6.81 -4.54 0.39
CA LEU A 46 5.84 -5.63 0.52
C LEU A 46 4.54 -5.13 1.17
N ASP A 47 4.60 -4.24 2.16
CA ASP A 47 3.40 -3.62 2.74
C ASP A 47 2.55 -2.89 1.70
N SER A 48 3.21 -2.14 0.80
CA SER A 48 2.53 -1.41 -0.27
C SER A 48 1.76 -2.35 -1.22
N TRP A 49 2.27 -3.58 -1.42
CA TRP A 49 1.60 -4.61 -2.22
C TRP A 49 0.52 -5.33 -1.41
N ALA A 50 0.78 -5.57 -0.11
CA ALA A 50 -0.14 -6.22 0.82
C ALA A 50 -1.45 -5.45 1.05
N CYS A 51 -1.45 -4.14 0.81
CA CYS A 51 -2.66 -3.29 0.83
C CYS A 51 -3.82 -3.87 -0.02
N ILE A 52 -3.52 -4.59 -1.11
CA ILE A 52 -4.54 -5.27 -1.94
C ILE A 52 -5.24 -6.38 -1.17
N PHE A 53 -4.47 -7.18 -0.45
CA PHE A 53 -4.97 -8.33 0.31
C PHE A 53 -5.77 -7.91 1.53
N PHE A 54 -5.50 -6.72 2.09
CA PHE A 54 -6.36 -6.09 3.08
C PHE A 54 -7.80 -5.92 2.56
N VAL A 55 -7.97 -5.35 1.37
CA VAL A 55 -9.30 -5.15 0.77
C VAL A 55 -9.94 -6.48 0.36
N ALA A 56 -9.15 -7.42 -0.16
CA ALA A 56 -9.62 -8.77 -0.48
C ALA A 56 -10.15 -9.51 0.77
N THR A 57 -9.51 -9.29 1.92
CA THR A 57 -9.93 -9.81 3.22
C THR A 57 -11.30 -9.26 3.63
N VAL A 58 -11.49 -7.94 3.55
CA VAL A 58 -12.77 -7.28 3.84
C VAL A 58 -13.87 -7.85 2.94
N TYR A 59 -13.58 -8.00 1.65
CA TYR A 59 -14.49 -8.63 0.70
C TYR A 59 -14.82 -10.08 1.04
N SER A 60 -13.87 -10.86 1.54
CA SER A 60 -14.11 -12.25 1.95
C SER A 60 -14.99 -12.38 3.20
N ILE A 61 -14.99 -11.38 4.08
CA ILE A 61 -15.78 -11.39 5.31
C ILE A 61 -17.22 -10.94 5.03
N PHE A 62 -17.38 -9.85 4.28
CA PHE A 62 -18.69 -9.25 4.02
C PHE A 62 -19.36 -9.74 2.73
N GLY A 63 -18.64 -10.42 1.85
CA GLY A 63 -19.21 -11.05 0.65
C GLY A 63 -19.89 -10.09 -0.33
N ARG A 64 -20.63 -10.67 -1.29
CA ARG A 64 -21.51 -9.96 -2.22
C ARG A 64 -22.97 -10.31 -1.90
N GLY A 65 -23.87 -9.36 -2.16
CA GLY A 65 -25.31 -9.54 -2.01
C GLY A 65 -25.96 -8.31 -1.38
N GLU A 66 -27.24 -8.38 -1.07
CA GLU A 66 -28.00 -7.26 -0.48
C GLU A 66 -27.40 -6.74 0.84
N SER A 67 -26.82 -7.65 1.63
CA SER A 67 -26.14 -7.38 2.91
C SER A 67 -24.60 -7.33 2.81
N GLY A 68 -24.02 -7.49 1.62
CA GLY A 68 -22.57 -7.46 1.38
C GLY A 68 -22.02 -6.11 0.91
N VAL A 69 -20.71 -5.94 0.79
CA VAL A 69 -20.14 -4.64 0.37
C VAL A 69 -20.21 -4.52 -1.16
N GLY A 70 -20.69 -3.38 -1.67
CA GLY A 70 -20.68 -3.08 -3.09
C GLY A 70 -19.26 -3.05 -3.67
N VAL A 71 -19.11 -3.49 -4.92
CA VAL A 71 -17.80 -3.55 -5.58
C VAL A 71 -17.17 -2.17 -5.73
N VAL A 72 -17.99 -1.18 -6.08
CA VAL A 72 -17.58 0.22 -6.13
C VAL A 72 -17.15 0.73 -4.76
N THR A 73 -17.85 0.35 -3.69
CA THR A 73 -17.45 0.71 -2.32
C THR A 73 -16.09 0.13 -1.97
N LEU A 74 -15.82 -1.14 -2.30
CA LEU A 74 -14.50 -1.77 -2.07
C LEU A 74 -13.40 -1.13 -2.89
N TYR A 75 -13.71 -0.71 -4.13
CA TYR A 75 -12.79 0.06 -4.95
C TYR A 75 -12.38 1.37 -4.26
N TYR A 76 -13.33 2.12 -3.70
CA TYR A 76 -13.01 3.33 -2.94
C TYR A 76 -12.34 3.05 -1.59
N ILE A 77 -12.66 1.94 -0.92
CA ILE A 77 -11.91 1.50 0.27
C ILE A 77 -10.44 1.24 -0.10
N LEU A 78 -10.17 0.57 -1.24
CA LEU A 78 -8.81 0.41 -1.73
C LEU A 78 -8.12 1.76 -1.93
N TRP A 79 -8.79 2.74 -2.52
CA TRP A 79 -8.24 4.10 -2.64
C TRP A 79 -7.87 4.72 -1.31
N VAL A 80 -8.75 4.62 -0.31
CA VAL A 80 -8.48 5.18 1.03
C VAL A 80 -7.27 4.51 1.67
N VAL A 81 -7.14 3.18 1.54
CA VAL A 81 -5.99 2.43 2.05
C VAL A 81 -4.70 2.82 1.34
N LEU A 82 -4.70 2.83 0.00
CA LEU A 82 -3.53 3.21 -0.80
C LEU A 82 -3.15 4.68 -0.57
N PHE A 83 -4.13 5.59 -0.45
CA PHE A 83 -3.90 6.99 -0.12
C PHE A 83 -3.26 7.14 1.26
N SER A 84 -3.78 6.42 2.27
CA SER A 84 -3.22 6.42 3.62
C SER A 84 -1.78 5.91 3.64
N PHE A 85 -1.47 4.92 2.79
CA PHE A 85 -0.12 4.38 2.65
C PHE A 85 0.84 5.39 2.01
N ILE A 86 0.49 5.99 0.87
CA ILE A 86 1.37 6.97 0.21
C ILE A 86 1.56 8.22 1.07
N LEU A 87 0.57 8.60 1.88
CA LEU A 87 0.64 9.76 2.76
C LEU A 87 1.78 9.66 3.79
N SER A 88 2.01 8.47 4.39
CA SER A 88 3.14 8.26 5.32
C SER A 88 4.50 8.37 4.60
N HIS A 89 4.57 7.89 3.36
CA HIS A 89 5.76 8.08 2.53
C HIS A 89 5.92 9.53 2.07
N TRP A 90 4.84 10.24 1.75
CA TRP A 90 4.93 11.68 1.48
C TRP A 90 5.49 12.44 2.68
N GLU A 91 5.04 12.11 3.89
CA GLU A 91 5.59 12.68 5.12
C GLU A 91 7.08 12.40 5.25
N LYS A 92 7.52 11.15 5.05
CA LYS A 92 8.93 10.77 5.08
C LYS A 92 9.77 11.46 4.00
N TYR A 93 9.23 11.64 2.80
CA TYR A 93 9.91 12.34 1.72
C TYR A 93 10.23 13.78 2.13
N ASN A 94 9.31 14.45 2.82
CA ASN A 94 9.45 15.83 3.24
C ASN A 94 10.23 16.04 4.53
N THR A 95 10.06 15.15 5.51
CA THR A 95 10.64 15.29 6.86
C THR A 95 11.90 14.43 7.09
N GLY A 96 12.10 13.39 6.28
CA GLY A 96 13.15 12.39 6.47
C GLY A 96 12.86 11.30 7.49
N ILE A 97 11.73 11.38 8.21
CA ILE A 97 11.34 10.42 9.24
C ILE A 97 10.04 9.76 8.79
N LEU A 98 10.00 8.42 8.82
CA LEU A 98 8.76 7.70 8.61
C LEU A 98 8.03 7.59 9.95
N PHE A 99 6.96 8.35 10.10
CA PHE A 99 6.04 8.14 11.20
C PHE A 99 4.93 7.20 10.73
N LEU A 100 4.79 6.05 11.39
CA LEU A 100 3.65 5.18 11.19
C LEU A 100 2.61 5.48 12.28
N PRO A 101 1.42 6.02 11.92
CA PRO A 101 0.34 6.15 12.87
C PRO A 101 -0.09 4.78 13.39
N TRP A 102 -0.46 4.71 14.67
CA TRP A 102 -0.99 3.49 15.31
C TRP A 102 -2.24 2.94 14.61
N GLY A 103 -2.90 3.73 13.75
CA GLY A 103 -4.05 3.32 12.96
C GLY A 103 -3.79 2.08 12.10
N TYR A 104 -2.58 1.92 11.56
CA TYR A 104 -2.23 0.72 10.79
C TYR A 104 -2.25 -0.52 11.69
N ASP A 105 -1.50 -0.52 12.79
CA ASP A 105 -1.43 -1.64 13.73
C ASP A 105 -2.82 -2.00 14.30
N ILE A 106 -3.61 -0.98 14.67
CA ILE A 106 -4.98 -1.17 15.16
C ILE A 106 -5.83 -1.84 14.08
N SER A 107 -5.70 -1.44 12.81
CA SER A 107 -6.46 -2.03 11.72
C SER A 107 -6.11 -3.51 11.50
N GLN A 108 -4.83 -3.88 11.60
CA GLN A 108 -4.37 -5.27 11.47
C GLN A 108 -4.88 -6.13 12.64
N VAL A 109 -4.74 -5.66 13.88
CA VAL A 109 -5.29 -6.35 15.06
C VAL A 109 -6.81 -6.51 14.96
N THR A 110 -7.51 -5.46 14.51
CA THR A 110 -8.98 -5.48 14.34
C THR A 110 -9.40 -6.54 13.33
N ILE A 111 -8.76 -6.60 12.16
CA ILE A 111 -9.05 -7.62 11.14
C ILE A 111 -8.72 -9.02 11.64
N SER A 112 -7.60 -9.18 12.33
CA SER A 112 -7.22 -10.45 12.95
C SER A 112 -8.32 -10.95 13.89
N LEU A 113 -8.83 -10.08 14.77
CA LEU A 113 -9.92 -10.39 15.70
C LEU A 113 -11.22 -10.72 14.94
N VAL A 114 -11.57 -9.95 13.91
CA VAL A 114 -12.74 -10.23 13.07
C VAL A 114 -12.63 -11.62 12.46
N TYR A 115 -11.49 -12.01 11.91
CA TYR A 115 -11.30 -13.37 11.37
C TYR A 115 -11.41 -14.46 12.44
N LEU A 116 -10.86 -14.22 13.63
CA LEU A 116 -10.96 -15.16 14.75
C LEU A 116 -12.43 -15.37 15.13
N VAL A 117 -13.19 -14.30 15.33
CA VAL A 117 -14.63 -14.36 15.60
C VAL A 117 -15.36 -15.06 14.47
N THR A 118 -15.05 -14.70 13.21
CA THR A 118 -15.65 -15.29 12.01
C THR A 118 -15.43 -16.81 11.90
N SER A 119 -14.30 -17.32 12.39
CA SER A 119 -13.99 -18.76 12.41
C SER A 119 -14.92 -19.54 13.34
N VAL A 120 -15.34 -18.93 14.44
CA VAL A 120 -16.22 -19.51 15.46
C VAL A 120 -17.69 -19.34 15.08
N VAL A 121 -18.11 -18.11 14.76
CA VAL A 121 -19.54 -17.77 14.59
C VAL A 121 -20.07 -17.90 13.15
N GLY A 122 -19.17 -17.98 12.18
CA GLY A 122 -19.51 -17.98 10.74
C GLY A 122 -19.61 -16.58 10.13
N VAL A 123 -19.65 -16.51 8.79
CA VAL A 123 -19.76 -15.22 8.07
C VAL A 123 -21.16 -14.62 8.13
N GLU A 124 -22.17 -15.48 8.24
CA GLU A 124 -23.59 -15.08 8.23
C GLU A 124 -23.93 -14.06 9.33
N LYS A 125 -23.15 -14.01 10.41
CA LYS A 125 -23.32 -13.03 11.48
C LYS A 125 -23.03 -11.61 11.03
N TRP A 126 -22.08 -11.41 10.12
CA TRP A 126 -21.71 -10.09 9.61
C TRP A 126 -22.76 -9.50 8.66
N TYR A 127 -23.67 -10.34 8.16
CA TYR A 127 -24.78 -9.94 7.30
C TYR A 127 -26.01 -9.50 8.07
N GLN A 128 -26.02 -9.68 9.39
CA GLN A 128 -27.11 -9.25 10.25
C GLN A 128 -26.94 -7.78 10.66
N PRO A 129 -28.04 -7.04 10.84
CA PRO A 129 -27.97 -5.69 11.37
C PRO A 129 -27.41 -5.71 12.80
N VAL A 130 -26.59 -4.71 13.11
CA VAL A 130 -26.03 -4.46 14.44
C VAL A 130 -27.05 -3.72 15.29
N LEU A 131 -27.54 -2.60 14.76
CA LEU A 131 -28.53 -1.74 15.39
C LEU A 131 -29.44 -1.14 14.32
N TRP A 132 -30.75 -1.36 14.43
CA TRP A 132 -31.74 -1.00 13.42
C TRP A 132 -31.41 -1.53 12.02
N HIS A 133 -31.05 -0.65 11.09
CA HIS A 133 -30.68 -0.98 9.71
C HIS A 133 -29.18 -0.88 9.43
N LEU A 134 -28.36 -0.59 10.45
CA LEU A 134 -26.90 -0.50 10.30
C LEU A 134 -26.28 -1.90 10.27
N LEU A 135 -25.60 -2.22 9.18
CA LEU A 135 -24.87 -3.47 9.03
C LEU A 135 -23.41 -3.31 9.48
N TYR A 136 -22.77 -4.42 9.85
CA TYR A 136 -21.34 -4.42 10.21
C TYR A 136 -20.46 -3.86 9.09
N ARG A 137 -20.85 -4.07 7.83
CA ARG A 137 -20.13 -3.54 6.66
C ARG A 137 -20.09 -2.00 6.65
N ASP A 138 -21.16 -1.36 7.11
CA ASP A 138 -21.30 0.09 7.08
C ASP A 138 -20.43 0.70 8.18
N LEU A 139 -20.44 0.09 9.37
CA LEU A 139 -19.56 0.44 10.48
C LEU A 139 -18.08 0.31 10.08
N PHE A 140 -17.72 -0.79 9.41
CA PHE A 140 -16.35 -1.03 8.98
C PHE A 140 -15.89 -0.03 7.90
N THR A 141 -16.77 0.25 6.92
CA THR A 141 -16.50 1.27 5.89
C THR A 141 -16.34 2.65 6.49
N PHE A 142 -17.25 3.04 7.39
CA PHE A 142 -17.19 4.30 8.12
C PHE A 142 -15.90 4.41 8.94
N MET A 143 -15.54 3.36 9.68
CA MET A 143 -14.30 3.31 10.47
C MET A 143 -13.07 3.58 9.61
N ILE A 144 -12.92 2.91 8.46
CA ILE A 144 -11.77 3.10 7.56
C ILE A 144 -11.69 4.55 7.08
N ILE A 145 -12.81 5.10 6.59
CA ILE A 145 -12.88 6.46 6.07
C ILE A 145 -12.60 7.47 7.20
N ALA A 146 -13.26 7.31 8.34
CA ALA A 146 -13.10 8.17 9.50
C ALA A 146 -11.65 8.16 10.00
N CYS A 147 -11.02 6.99 10.16
CA CYS A 147 -9.61 6.90 10.56
C CYS A 147 -8.68 7.62 9.57
N SER A 148 -8.90 7.49 8.27
CA SER A 148 -8.12 8.20 7.26
C SER A 148 -8.19 9.73 7.43
N PHE A 149 -9.38 10.29 7.63
CA PHE A 149 -9.58 11.74 7.71
C PHE A 149 -9.34 12.35 9.10
N THR A 150 -9.48 11.57 10.17
CA THR A 150 -9.35 12.07 11.55
C THR A 150 -8.02 11.72 12.21
N VAL A 151 -7.35 10.66 11.75
CA VAL A 151 -6.08 10.20 12.32
C VAL A 151 -4.95 10.33 11.31
N THR A 152 -5.00 9.59 10.18
CA THR A 152 -3.88 9.49 9.25
C THR A 152 -3.54 10.85 8.63
N LEU A 153 -4.51 11.50 7.97
CA LEU A 153 -4.30 12.77 7.29
C LEU A 153 -3.90 13.91 8.23
N PRO A 154 -4.63 14.16 9.35
CA PRO A 154 -4.26 15.24 10.26
C PRO A 154 -2.89 15.04 10.88
N MET A 155 -2.50 13.81 11.22
CA MET A 155 -1.21 13.51 11.82
C MET A 155 -0.05 13.80 10.86
N SER A 156 -0.14 13.33 9.61
CA SER A 156 0.90 13.60 8.61
C SER A 156 0.99 15.08 8.24
N LEU A 157 -0.15 15.77 8.13
CA LEU A 157 -0.16 17.23 7.94
C LEU A 157 0.50 17.94 9.13
N TYR A 158 0.15 17.57 10.37
CA TYR A 158 0.73 18.14 11.57
C TYR A 158 2.26 17.96 11.60
N ASN A 159 2.76 16.77 11.26
CA ASN A 159 4.20 16.49 11.26
C ASN A 159 4.95 17.30 10.19
N VAL A 160 4.39 17.42 8.98
CA VAL A 160 4.98 18.26 7.92
C VAL A 160 4.93 19.74 8.28
N LEU A 161 3.82 20.23 8.84
CA LEU A 161 3.69 21.61 9.32
C LEU A 161 4.65 21.92 10.48
N LYS A 162 4.83 20.97 11.39
CA LYS A 162 5.82 21.07 12.47
C LYS A 162 7.23 21.16 11.89
N ALA A 163 7.59 20.29 10.95
CA ALA A 163 8.88 20.30 10.28
C ALA A 163 9.11 21.60 9.47
N HIS A 164 8.06 22.16 8.87
CA HIS A 164 8.10 23.46 8.21
C HIS A 164 8.44 24.58 9.19
N ARG A 165 7.71 24.65 10.32
CA ARG A 165 7.94 25.65 11.37
C ARG A 165 9.32 25.55 12.02
N SER A 166 9.87 24.33 12.14
CA SER A 166 11.22 24.11 12.65
C SER A 166 12.32 24.27 11.61
N ASN A 167 12.01 24.63 10.36
CA ASN A 167 12.97 24.71 9.24
C ASN A 167 13.78 23.42 9.02
N THR A 168 13.16 22.26 9.26
CA THR A 168 13.78 20.94 9.10
C THR A 168 13.28 20.17 7.88
N LEU A 169 12.48 20.81 7.02
CA LEU A 169 12.03 20.19 5.77
C LEU A 169 13.20 19.95 4.81
N LYS A 170 13.18 18.80 4.12
CA LYS A 170 14.16 18.47 3.07
C LYS A 170 13.99 19.31 1.82
N HIS A 171 12.76 19.74 1.53
CA HIS A 171 12.39 20.43 0.29
C HIS A 171 11.73 21.77 0.63
N SER A 172 12.26 22.85 0.06
CA SER A 172 11.73 24.21 0.25
C SER A 172 10.63 24.57 -0.74
N SER A 173 10.58 23.93 -1.90
CA SER A 173 9.56 24.15 -2.93
C SER A 173 8.34 23.25 -2.72
N LEU A 174 7.14 23.83 -2.82
CA LEU A 174 5.88 23.09 -2.79
C LEU A 174 5.80 22.05 -3.91
N TYR A 175 6.33 22.36 -5.09
CA TYR A 175 6.35 21.42 -6.22
C TYR A 175 7.13 20.14 -5.87
N GLU A 176 8.32 20.30 -5.28
CA GLU A 176 9.12 19.15 -4.85
C GLU A 176 8.45 18.40 -3.70
N ALA A 177 7.83 19.12 -2.77
CA ALA A 177 7.15 18.52 -1.62
C ALA A 177 5.97 17.62 -2.02
N PHE A 178 5.21 17.99 -3.05
CA PHE A 178 4.05 17.23 -3.54
C PHE A 178 4.37 16.27 -4.68
N LEU A 179 5.62 16.23 -5.16
CA LEU A 179 6.05 15.32 -6.23
C LEU A 179 5.70 13.84 -5.98
N PRO A 180 5.79 13.29 -4.75
CA PRO A 180 5.41 11.91 -4.46
C PRO A 180 3.95 11.56 -4.80
N PHE A 181 3.05 12.55 -4.81
CA PHE A 181 1.63 12.31 -5.08
C PHE A 181 1.28 12.29 -6.57
N LEU A 182 2.12 12.85 -7.44
CA LEU A 182 1.78 13.01 -8.85
C LEU A 182 1.48 11.67 -9.53
N SER A 183 2.38 10.69 -9.42
CA SER A 183 2.19 9.38 -10.05
C SER A 183 1.01 8.59 -9.46
N PRO A 184 0.85 8.45 -8.13
CA PRO A 184 -0.33 7.80 -7.54
C PRO A 184 -1.65 8.49 -7.89
N PHE A 185 -1.68 9.83 -7.92
CA PHE A 185 -2.90 10.57 -8.27
C PHE A 185 -3.29 10.38 -9.74
N LEU A 186 -2.31 10.33 -10.65
CA LEU A 186 -2.58 9.99 -12.05
C LEU A 186 -3.05 8.54 -12.21
N LEU A 187 -2.47 7.59 -11.47
CA LEU A 187 -2.94 6.20 -11.45
C LEU A 187 -4.42 6.12 -11.05
N PHE A 188 -4.77 6.85 -9.99
CA PHE A 188 -6.12 7.00 -9.49
C PHE A 188 -7.06 7.58 -10.56
N ILE A 189 -6.70 8.70 -11.19
CA ILE A 189 -7.52 9.28 -12.28
C ILE A 189 -7.73 8.27 -13.41
N VAL A 190 -6.66 7.65 -13.91
CA VAL A 190 -6.73 6.76 -15.07
C VAL A 190 -7.50 5.48 -14.76
N SER A 191 -7.31 4.89 -13.58
CA SER A 191 -8.07 3.70 -13.15
C SER A 191 -9.56 4.01 -12.94
N THR A 192 -9.90 5.15 -12.36
CA THR A 192 -11.32 5.56 -12.23
C THR A 192 -11.94 5.91 -13.57
N ALA A 193 -11.20 6.53 -14.49
CA ALA A 193 -11.68 6.74 -15.86
C ALA A 193 -12.03 5.40 -16.53
N TRP A 194 -11.20 4.36 -16.35
CA TRP A 194 -11.54 3.02 -16.84
C TRP A 194 -12.84 2.50 -16.20
N VAL A 195 -12.98 2.58 -14.87
CA VAL A 195 -14.21 2.12 -14.19
C VAL A 195 -15.46 2.85 -14.69
N VAL A 196 -15.40 4.18 -14.79
CA VAL A 196 -16.57 5.03 -15.10
C VAL A 196 -16.98 4.92 -16.57
N PHE A 197 -16.01 4.85 -17.48
CA PHE A 197 -16.27 4.82 -18.92
C PHE A 197 -16.17 3.40 -19.51
N SER A 198 -16.13 2.36 -18.67
CA SER A 198 -16.08 0.95 -19.10
C SER A 198 -17.38 0.57 -19.83
N PRO A 199 -17.32 0.16 -21.11
CA PRO A 199 -18.52 -0.30 -21.83
C PRO A 199 -19.10 -1.59 -21.26
N SER A 200 -18.27 -2.45 -20.65
CA SER A 200 -18.69 -3.75 -20.14
C SER A 200 -18.97 -3.79 -18.63
N ASN A 201 -18.84 -2.66 -17.91
CA ASN A 201 -18.81 -2.63 -16.44
C ASN A 201 -17.75 -3.58 -15.88
N ILE A 202 -16.51 -3.44 -16.35
CA ILE A 202 -15.39 -4.35 -16.05
C ILE A 202 -15.15 -4.57 -14.56
N LEU A 203 -15.40 -3.54 -13.75
CA LEU A 203 -15.22 -3.62 -12.30
C LEU A 203 -16.21 -4.63 -11.68
N GLU A 204 -17.46 -4.66 -12.15
CA GLU A 204 -18.46 -5.62 -11.68
C GLU A 204 -18.14 -7.04 -12.14
N GLN A 205 -17.62 -7.19 -13.38
CA GLN A 205 -17.26 -8.49 -13.95
C GLN A 205 -16.02 -9.11 -13.32
N GLN A 206 -14.96 -8.33 -13.14
CA GLN A 206 -13.63 -8.80 -12.73
C GLN A 206 -13.00 -7.95 -11.61
N PRO A 207 -13.69 -7.79 -10.46
CA PRO A 207 -13.24 -6.86 -9.41
C PRO A 207 -11.89 -7.24 -8.82
N ARG A 208 -11.66 -8.53 -8.57
CA ARG A 208 -10.44 -9.03 -7.92
C ARG A 208 -9.19 -8.72 -8.76
N ILE A 209 -9.31 -8.92 -10.07
CA ILE A 209 -8.23 -8.68 -11.02
C ILE A 209 -7.99 -7.18 -11.17
N PHE A 210 -9.07 -6.39 -11.20
CA PHE A 210 -8.97 -4.94 -11.25
C PHE A 210 -8.27 -4.35 -10.02
N TYR A 211 -8.63 -4.79 -8.81
CA TYR A 211 -7.95 -4.39 -7.57
C TYR A 211 -6.48 -4.80 -7.55
N LEU A 212 -6.19 -6.03 -8.01
CA LEU A 212 -4.82 -6.53 -8.12
C LEU A 212 -3.98 -5.66 -9.07
N MET A 213 -4.55 -5.28 -10.21
CA MET A 213 -3.89 -4.41 -11.18
C MET A 213 -3.58 -3.03 -10.60
N VAL A 214 -4.59 -2.34 -10.05
CA VAL A 214 -4.43 -0.98 -9.50
C VAL A 214 -3.44 -0.99 -8.33
N GLY A 215 -3.60 -1.92 -7.39
CA GLY A 215 -2.73 -1.97 -6.23
C GLY A 215 -1.30 -2.39 -6.58
N THR A 216 -1.09 -3.27 -7.55
CA THR A 216 0.28 -3.66 -7.96
C THR A 216 0.97 -2.51 -8.71
N ALA A 217 0.23 -1.78 -9.54
CA ALA A 217 0.72 -0.56 -10.19
C ALA A 217 1.11 0.50 -9.14
N PHE A 218 0.27 0.68 -8.12
CA PHE A 218 0.56 1.56 -6.99
C PHE A 218 1.81 1.10 -6.22
N ALA A 219 1.92 -0.18 -5.87
CA ALA A 219 3.07 -0.74 -5.18
C ALA A 219 4.37 -0.52 -5.97
N ASN A 220 4.32 -0.66 -7.31
CA ASN A 220 5.46 -0.35 -8.17
C ASN A 220 5.91 1.12 -8.08
N VAL A 221 4.96 2.06 -8.07
CA VAL A 221 5.25 3.49 -7.90
C VAL A 221 5.83 3.77 -6.52
N THR A 222 5.26 3.16 -5.48
CA THR A 222 5.67 3.37 -4.10
C THR A 222 7.04 2.78 -3.80
N CYS A 223 7.37 1.59 -4.32
CA CYS A 223 8.72 1.02 -4.21
C CYS A 223 9.78 1.96 -4.80
N LYS A 224 9.50 2.63 -5.93
CA LYS A 224 10.42 3.63 -6.51
C LYS A 224 10.58 4.84 -5.60
N LEU A 225 9.49 5.32 -4.99
CA LEU A 225 9.56 6.40 -4.00
C LEU A 225 10.38 5.99 -2.78
N ILE A 226 10.18 4.79 -2.25
CA ILE A 226 10.95 4.24 -1.12
C ILE A 226 12.44 4.21 -1.45
N VAL A 227 12.80 3.71 -2.65
CA VAL A 227 14.19 3.72 -3.11
C VAL A 227 14.74 5.16 -3.13
N CYS A 228 14.00 6.13 -3.67
CA CYS A 228 14.42 7.54 -3.69
C CYS A 228 14.63 8.13 -2.28
N GLN A 229 13.74 7.82 -1.34
CA GLN A 229 13.85 8.24 0.06
C GLN A 229 15.10 7.66 0.73
N MET A 230 15.41 6.41 0.41
CA MET A 230 16.57 5.72 0.92
C MET A 230 17.86 6.28 0.33
N SER A 231 17.94 6.44 -0.98
CA SER A 231 19.11 7.02 -1.64
C SER A 231 19.25 8.53 -1.45
N ASN A 232 18.28 9.20 -0.83
CA ASN A 232 18.15 10.67 -0.80
C ASN A 232 18.24 11.30 -2.20
N THR A 233 17.67 10.62 -3.19
CA THR A 233 17.55 11.16 -4.55
C THR A 233 16.15 11.73 -4.76
N ARG A 234 16.04 12.64 -5.71
CA ARG A 234 14.75 13.18 -6.13
C ARG A 234 13.82 12.08 -6.64
N CYS A 235 12.54 12.13 -6.27
CA CYS A 235 11.52 11.24 -6.81
C CYS A 235 11.33 11.46 -8.31
N GLN A 236 11.13 10.39 -9.08
CA GLN A 236 10.72 10.52 -10.48
C GLN A 236 9.29 11.08 -10.53
N PRO A 237 9.01 12.16 -11.30
CA PRO A 237 7.68 12.75 -11.36
C PRO A 237 6.61 11.78 -11.90
N LEU A 238 6.94 11.09 -13.00
CA LEU A 238 6.02 10.19 -13.70
C LEU A 238 6.59 8.77 -13.73
N SER A 239 5.83 7.81 -13.22
CA SER A 239 6.15 6.40 -13.38
C SER A 239 5.89 5.96 -14.81
N TRP A 240 6.89 5.33 -15.44
CA TRP A 240 6.80 4.78 -16.79
C TRP A 240 5.63 3.83 -17.03
N LEU A 241 5.09 3.19 -15.99
CA LEU A 241 3.93 2.30 -16.09
C LEU A 241 2.62 3.04 -16.40
N LEU A 242 2.55 4.35 -16.11
CA LEU A 242 1.33 5.14 -16.28
C LEU A 242 1.01 5.47 -17.74
N LEU A 243 2.03 5.64 -18.59
CA LEU A 243 1.86 5.91 -20.01
C LEU A 243 1.17 4.74 -20.75
N PRO A 244 1.68 3.49 -20.67
CA PRO A 244 0.98 2.35 -21.25
C PRO A 244 -0.36 2.07 -20.56
N MET A 245 -0.51 2.33 -19.26
CA MET A 245 -1.80 2.26 -18.58
C MET A 245 -2.82 3.21 -19.21
N ALA A 246 -2.46 4.48 -19.45
CA ALA A 246 -3.35 5.45 -20.09
C ALA A 246 -3.75 5.02 -21.50
N ALA A 247 -2.81 4.45 -22.28
CA ALA A 247 -3.12 3.88 -23.59
C ALA A 247 -4.08 2.69 -23.50
N VAL A 248 -3.88 1.77 -22.55
CA VAL A 248 -4.79 0.64 -22.29
C VAL A 248 -6.19 1.13 -21.96
N VAL A 249 -6.32 2.13 -21.09
CA VAL A 249 -7.62 2.72 -20.73
C VAL A 249 -8.28 3.39 -21.93
N LEU A 250 -7.52 4.13 -22.74
CA LEU A 250 -8.04 4.73 -23.97
C LEU A 250 -8.59 3.66 -24.94
N PHE A 251 -7.86 2.56 -25.13
CA PHE A 251 -8.32 1.45 -25.97
C PHE A 251 -9.55 0.73 -25.39
N ALA A 252 -9.63 0.59 -24.06
CA ALA A 252 -10.79 0.00 -23.39
C ALA A 252 -12.05 0.86 -23.57
N VAL A 253 -11.92 2.18 -23.30
CA VAL A 253 -13.05 3.12 -23.30
C VAL A 253 -13.57 3.42 -24.72
N THR A 254 -12.68 3.42 -25.73
CA THR A 254 -13.08 3.62 -27.13
C THR A 254 -13.82 2.42 -27.73
N GLY A 255 -13.83 1.26 -27.04
CA GLY A 255 -14.50 0.05 -27.53
C GLY A 255 -13.83 -0.59 -28.75
N ILE A 256 -12.61 -0.18 -29.09
CA ILE A 256 -11.83 -0.75 -30.22
C ILE A 256 -11.45 -2.22 -29.93
N VAL A 257 -11.30 -2.57 -28.65
CA VAL A 257 -10.85 -3.90 -28.22
C VAL A 257 -12.04 -4.86 -28.12
N ALA A 258 -11.91 -6.04 -28.73
CA ALA A 258 -12.96 -7.05 -28.76
C ALA A 258 -13.35 -7.59 -27.36
N SER A 259 -12.40 -7.63 -26.41
CA SER A 259 -12.66 -8.08 -25.04
C SER A 259 -11.91 -7.23 -24.01
N GLU A 260 -12.66 -6.39 -23.29
CA GLU A 260 -12.14 -5.59 -22.17
C GLU A 260 -11.58 -6.48 -21.04
N THR A 261 -12.20 -7.63 -20.81
CA THR A 261 -11.74 -8.63 -19.83
C THR A 261 -10.37 -9.21 -20.18
N GLN A 262 -10.13 -9.58 -21.45
CA GLN A 262 -8.81 -10.04 -21.88
C GLN A 262 -7.76 -8.95 -21.76
N LEU A 263 -8.11 -7.71 -22.12
CA LEU A 263 -7.24 -6.55 -21.97
C LEU A 263 -6.84 -6.34 -20.50
N LEU A 264 -7.79 -6.43 -19.57
CA LEU A 264 -7.51 -6.36 -18.14
C LEU A 264 -6.55 -7.46 -17.70
N TYR A 265 -6.76 -8.72 -18.10
CA TYR A 265 -5.86 -9.82 -17.73
C TYR A 265 -4.43 -9.62 -18.26
N LEU A 266 -4.29 -9.26 -19.54
CA LEU A 266 -2.99 -9.01 -20.17
C LEU A 266 -2.27 -7.85 -19.48
N TRP A 267 -2.98 -6.76 -19.22
CA TRP A 267 -2.40 -5.61 -18.56
C TRP A 267 -2.02 -5.91 -17.11
N THR A 268 -2.87 -6.63 -16.37
CA THR A 268 -2.57 -7.07 -14.99
C THR A 268 -1.31 -7.92 -14.95
N ALA A 269 -1.16 -8.87 -15.88
CA ALA A 269 0.04 -9.69 -15.99
C ALA A 269 1.28 -8.85 -16.29
N ALA A 270 1.20 -7.87 -17.21
CA ALA A 270 2.29 -6.96 -17.51
C ALA A 270 2.71 -6.11 -16.28
N VAL A 271 1.74 -5.59 -15.52
CA VAL A 271 2.00 -4.82 -14.28
C VAL A 271 2.68 -5.67 -13.22
N ILE A 272 2.22 -6.91 -13.01
CA ILE A 272 2.83 -7.85 -12.06
C ILE A 272 4.26 -8.19 -12.46
N LEU A 273 4.48 -8.53 -13.74
CA LEU A 273 5.81 -8.81 -14.26
C LEU A 273 6.74 -7.61 -14.11
N ALA A 274 6.26 -6.40 -14.39
CA ALA A 274 7.03 -5.17 -14.20
C ALA A 274 7.37 -4.92 -12.72
N HIS A 275 6.46 -5.21 -11.79
CA HIS A 275 6.70 -5.11 -10.35
C HIS A 275 7.74 -6.11 -9.86
N ILE A 276 7.60 -7.39 -10.22
CA ILE A 276 8.56 -8.43 -9.87
C ILE A 276 9.93 -8.14 -10.49
N HIS A 277 9.96 -7.77 -11.77
CA HIS A 277 11.19 -7.41 -12.46
C HIS A 277 11.90 -6.26 -11.75
N TYR A 278 11.17 -5.20 -11.36
CA TYR A 278 11.75 -4.10 -10.60
C TYR A 278 12.37 -4.56 -9.27
N GLY A 279 11.65 -5.36 -8.48
CA GLY A 279 12.18 -5.91 -7.23
C GLY A 279 13.46 -6.72 -7.44
N VAL A 280 13.45 -7.65 -8.41
CA VAL A 280 14.62 -8.47 -8.76
C VAL A 280 15.78 -7.61 -9.25
N SER A 281 15.52 -6.59 -10.08
CA SER A 281 16.56 -5.66 -10.55
C SER A 281 17.21 -4.89 -9.40
N VAL A 282 16.43 -4.41 -8.43
CA VAL A 282 16.98 -3.68 -7.28
C VAL A 282 17.83 -4.60 -6.40
N VAL A 283 17.38 -5.83 -6.15
CA VAL A 283 18.18 -6.83 -5.40
C VAL A 283 19.48 -7.14 -6.14
N ARG A 284 19.41 -7.43 -7.44
CA ARG A 284 20.61 -7.71 -8.26
C ARG A 284 21.57 -6.54 -8.28
N ALA A 285 21.06 -5.31 -8.41
CA ALA A 285 21.89 -4.10 -8.37
C ALA A 285 22.61 -3.97 -7.01
N HIS A 286 21.91 -4.26 -5.91
CA HIS A 286 22.50 -4.25 -4.58
C HIS A 286 23.60 -5.31 -4.41
N THR A 287 23.38 -6.52 -4.92
CA THR A 287 24.33 -7.64 -4.78
C THR A 287 25.53 -7.54 -5.70
N LEU A 288 25.35 -7.10 -6.96
CA LEU A 288 26.37 -7.17 -8.01
C LEU A 288 27.15 -5.87 -8.22
N ARG A 289 26.60 -4.71 -7.84
CA ARG A 289 27.26 -3.40 -8.05
C ARG A 289 27.18 -2.50 -6.81
N PRO A 290 27.85 -2.85 -5.71
CA PRO A 290 27.81 -2.05 -4.49
C PRO A 290 28.37 -0.64 -4.66
N SER A 291 29.26 -0.42 -5.63
CA SER A 291 29.94 0.84 -5.92
C SER A 291 29.11 1.85 -6.72
N GLU A 292 28.15 1.40 -7.53
CA GLU A 292 27.28 2.28 -8.35
C GLU A 292 26.14 2.90 -7.51
N PHE A 293 25.92 2.43 -6.28
CA PHE A 293 24.98 2.99 -5.31
C PHE A 293 25.72 3.55 -4.08
N PRO A 294 26.21 4.81 -4.10
CA PRO A 294 27.04 5.42 -3.06
C PRO A 294 26.39 5.52 -1.66
N PHE A 295 25.10 5.20 -1.56
CA PHE A 295 24.35 5.11 -0.32
C PHE A 295 24.89 4.06 0.67
N ILE A 296 25.59 3.03 0.18
CA ILE A 296 26.26 2.01 1.01
C ILE A 296 27.41 2.63 1.83
N GLN A 297 28.10 3.66 1.31
CA GLN A 297 29.22 4.28 2.00
C GLN A 297 28.79 5.29 3.07
N ARG A 298 27.69 6.04 2.88
CA ARG A 298 27.27 7.08 3.85
C ARG A 298 26.73 6.51 5.17
N LYS A 299 25.95 5.42 5.17
CA LYS A 299 25.47 4.80 6.43
C LYS A 299 26.60 4.07 7.17
N ARG A 300 27.51 3.38 6.47
CA ARG A 300 28.73 2.81 7.08
C ARG A 300 29.64 3.89 7.68
N HIS A 301 29.78 5.04 7.01
CA HIS A 301 30.55 6.17 7.57
C HIS A 301 29.87 6.87 8.75
N CYS A 302 28.55 7.06 8.74
CA CYS A 302 27.83 7.68 9.86
C CYS A 302 27.81 6.80 11.12
N VAL A 303 27.71 5.47 10.97
CA VAL A 303 27.81 4.54 12.10
C VAL A 303 29.24 4.52 12.65
N ARG A 304 30.26 4.40 11.79
CA ARG A 304 31.68 4.42 12.19
C ARG A 304 32.08 5.77 12.84
N ARG A 305 31.56 6.90 12.35
CA ARG A 305 31.83 8.23 12.93
C ARG A 305 31.09 8.46 14.26
N ARG A 306 29.99 7.74 14.54
CA ARG A 306 29.38 7.70 15.89
C ARG A 306 30.23 6.87 16.84
N GLU A 307 30.70 5.70 16.41
CA GLU A 307 31.55 4.82 17.23
C GLU A 307 32.91 5.47 17.57
N GLU A 308 33.52 6.21 16.64
CA GLU A 308 34.75 6.98 16.90
C GLU A 308 34.56 8.15 17.88
N VAL A 309 33.36 8.75 17.94
CA VAL A 309 33.02 9.82 18.89
C VAL A 309 32.71 9.26 20.30
N TYR A 310 32.22 8.03 20.40
CA TYR A 310 31.99 7.35 21.70
C TYR A 310 33.21 6.57 22.20
N ALA A 311 34.19 6.26 21.34
CA ALA A 311 35.46 5.64 21.73
C ALA A 311 36.56 6.66 22.09
N GLY A 312 36.27 7.96 21.94
CA GLY A 312 37.18 9.08 22.26
C GLY A 312 36.78 9.89 23.49
N VAL A 313 35.92 9.36 24.37
CA VAL A 313 35.57 9.92 25.70
C VAL A 313 35.84 8.88 26.78
#